data_AF-A0A3B8RZ51-F1
#
_entry.id   AF-A0A3B8RZ51-F1
#
_cell.length_a   1.000
_cell.length_b   1.000
_cell.length_c   1.000
_cell.angle_alpha   90.00
_cell.angle_beta   90.00
_cell.angle_gamma   90.00
#
_symmetry.space_group_name_H-M   'P 1'
#
loop_
_entity.id
_entity.type
_entity.pdbx_description
1 polymer ?
#
loop_
_entity_poly.entity_id
_entity_poly.type
_entity_poly.pdbx_seq_one_letter_code
_entity_poly.pdbx_strand_id
1 'polypeptide(L)'
;FIESIGVYPIGSIAELNSGEAGIVLPTDINNGLRPLVLVTRDSNKAYCDAKIVDTNAETQAENGRPYMISALHPDGTYGLKLEDFRNINKNKDYKSIS
;
A
#
# COMPACT_ATOMS: atom_id res chain seq x y z
N PHE A 1 -16.34 -7.75 4.81
CA PHE A 1 -16.55 -7.77 3.36
C PHE A 1 -16.29 -6.37 2.87
N ILE A 2 -15.27 -6.14 2.04
CA ILE A 2 -15.11 -4.86 1.34
C ILE A 2 -14.91 -5.20 -0.13
N GLU A 3 -16.02 -5.16 -0.87
CA GLU A 3 -16.00 -5.05 -2.32
C GLU A 3 -15.72 -3.59 -2.68
N SER A 4 -14.44 -3.19 -2.65
CA SER A 4 -14.03 -1.93 -3.28
C SER A 4 -13.87 -2.15 -4.78
N ILE A 5 -15.00 -2.34 -5.48
CA ILE A 5 -15.08 -2.15 -6.93
C ILE A 5 -15.11 -0.63 -7.17
N GLY A 6 -13.94 0.00 -7.16
CA GLY A 6 -13.82 1.42 -7.48
C GLY A 6 -12.70 2.10 -6.72
N VAL A 7 -11.65 2.48 -7.46
CA VAL A 7 -10.59 3.45 -7.16
C VAL A 7 -10.11 3.46 -5.70
N TYR A 8 -8.93 2.87 -5.47
CA TYR A 8 -8.22 3.01 -4.20
C TYR A 8 -7.81 4.47 -3.97
N PRO A 9 -8.31 5.15 -2.91
CA PRO A 9 -8.03 6.56 -2.73
C PRO A 9 -6.58 6.75 -2.30
N ILE A 10 -5.86 7.61 -3.00
CA ILE A 10 -4.48 7.98 -2.67
C ILE A 10 -4.43 8.48 -1.23
N GLY A 11 -3.44 8.00 -0.47
CA GLY A 11 -3.26 8.36 0.93
C GLY A 11 -4.09 7.56 1.93
N SER A 12 -4.97 6.66 1.45
CA SER A 12 -5.65 5.70 2.34
C SER A 12 -4.68 4.68 2.87
N ILE A 13 -4.98 4.13 4.05
CA ILE A 13 -4.21 3.03 4.60
C ILE A 13 -4.77 1.73 4.06
N ALA A 14 -3.96 0.99 3.31
CA ALA A 14 -4.28 -0.33 2.81
C ALA A 14 -3.67 -1.41 3.72
N GLU A 15 -4.51 -2.33 4.16
CA GLU A 15 -4.10 -3.57 4.80
C GLU A 15 -4.03 -4.68 3.74
N LEU A 16 -2.92 -5.41 3.73
CA LEU A 16 -2.67 -6.52 2.83
C LEU A 16 -3.12 -7.84 3.45
N ASN A 17 -3.42 -8.83 2.61
CA ASN A 17 -3.76 -10.19 3.02
C ASN A 17 -2.62 -10.92 3.77
N SER A 18 -1.39 -10.42 3.71
CA SER A 18 -0.26 -10.85 4.57
C SER A 18 -0.39 -10.37 6.02
N GLY A 19 -1.35 -9.49 6.31
CA GLY A 19 -1.50 -8.78 7.58
C GLY A 19 -0.70 -7.48 7.65
N GLU A 20 0.12 -7.17 6.64
CA GLU A 20 0.89 -5.94 6.60
C GLU A 20 0.04 -4.72 6.30
N ALA A 21 0.52 -3.52 6.62
CA ALA A 21 -0.20 -2.29 6.32
C ALA A 21 0.71 -1.19 5.75
N GLY A 22 0.13 -0.42 4.85
CA GLY A 22 0.81 0.64 4.12
C GLY A 22 -0.12 1.70 3.58
N ILE A 23 0.44 2.67 2.86
CA ILE A 23 -0.32 3.75 2.26
C ILE A 23 -0.45 3.55 0.75
N VAL A 24 -1.66 3.76 0.24
CA VAL A 24 -1.96 3.78 -1.20
C VAL A 24 -1.24 4.96 -1.86
N LEU A 25 -0.31 4.65 -2.76
CA LEU A 25 0.45 5.62 -3.54
C LEU A 25 -0.31 6.05 -4.81
N PRO A 26 -0.03 7.25 -5.35
CA PRO A 26 -0.56 7.66 -6.66
C PRO A 26 -0.02 6.76 -7.78
N THR A 27 -0.91 6.11 -8.51
CA THR A 27 -0.61 5.38 -9.75
C THR A 27 -1.39 5.97 -10.92
N ASP A 28 -0.98 5.66 -12.15
CA ASP A 28 -1.75 6.00 -13.34
C ASP A 28 -3.18 5.43 -13.24
N ILE A 29 -4.20 6.25 -13.56
CA ILE A 29 -5.63 5.95 -13.42
C ILE A 29 -6.06 4.69 -14.21
N ASN A 30 -5.31 4.34 -15.26
CA ASN A 30 -5.52 3.10 -16.02
C ASN A 30 -5.29 1.83 -15.19
N ASN A 31 -4.59 1.94 -14.06
CA ASN A 31 -4.32 0.86 -13.12
C ASN A 31 -5.27 0.87 -11.91
N GLY A 32 -6.41 1.58 -11.97
CA GLY A 32 -7.29 1.89 -10.83
C GLY A 32 -7.81 0.70 -9.99
N LEU A 33 -7.60 -0.54 -10.43
CA LEU A 33 -7.90 -1.76 -9.68
C LEU A 33 -6.71 -2.32 -8.89
N ARG A 34 -5.50 -1.77 -9.05
CA ARG A 34 -4.23 -2.31 -8.56
C ARG A 34 -3.23 -1.19 -8.24
N PRO A 35 -3.35 -0.55 -7.07
CA PRO A 35 -2.47 0.53 -6.66
C PRO A 35 -1.11 0.01 -6.18
N LEU A 36 -0.13 0.89 -6.16
CA LEU A 36 1.11 0.71 -5.41
C LEU A 36 0.83 1.01 -3.94
N VAL A 37 1.34 0.18 -3.03
CA VAL A 37 1.19 0.35 -1.58
C VAL A 37 2.56 0.46 -0.94
N LEU A 38 2.81 1.55 -0.24
CA LEU A 38 4.03 1.72 0.57
C LEU A 38 3.80 1.12 1.95
N VAL A 39 4.27 -0.10 2.15
CA VAL A 39 4.17 -0.84 3.40
C VAL A 39 5.25 -0.34 4.36
N THR A 40 4.84 0.00 5.58
CA THR A 40 5.75 0.38 6.68
C THR A 40 5.35 -0.28 8.00
N ARG A 41 4.36 -1.19 7.93
CA ARG A 41 3.89 -1.99 9.05
C ARG A 41 3.89 -3.46 8.65
N ASP A 42 4.53 -4.29 9.45
CA ASP A 42 4.50 -5.74 9.26
C ASP A 42 3.12 -6.34 9.63
N SER A 43 3.03 -7.66 9.56
CA SER A 43 1.86 -8.45 9.94
C SER A 43 1.43 -8.28 11.40
N ASN A 44 2.32 -7.85 12.29
CA ASN A 44 2.05 -7.53 13.70
C ASN A 44 1.70 -6.04 13.92
N LYS A 45 1.57 -5.26 12.84
CA LYS A 45 1.39 -3.80 12.87
C LYS A 45 2.55 -3.05 13.54
N ALA A 46 3.74 -3.67 13.63
CA ALA A 46 4.93 -3.00 14.13
C ALA A 46 5.61 -2.19 13.01
N TYR A 47 6.38 -1.16 13.38
CA TYR A 47 7.18 -0.41 12.41
C TYR A 47 8.18 -1.32 11.72
N CYS A 48 8.24 -1.26 10.39
CA CYS A 48 9.17 -2.00 9.56
C CYS A 48 9.76 -1.13 8.46
N ASP A 49 10.79 -1.67 7.81
CA ASP A 49 11.42 -1.00 6.67
C ASP A 49 10.39 -0.72 5.56
N ALA A 50 10.51 0.46 4.96
CA ALA A 50 9.53 0.95 4.00
C ALA A 50 9.72 0.23 2.65
N LYS A 51 8.77 -0.64 2.28
CA LYS A 51 8.78 -1.37 1.01
C LYS A 51 7.61 -0.99 0.12
N ILE A 52 7.87 -0.82 -1.17
CA ILE A 52 6.81 -0.61 -2.16
C ILE A 52 6.33 -1.99 -2.60
N VAL A 53 5.06 -2.26 -2.34
CA VAL A 53 4.36 -3.46 -2.80
C VAL A 53 3.49 -3.06 -3.98
N ASP A 54 3.79 -3.66 -5.13
CA ASP A 54 2.94 -3.57 -6.28
C ASP A 54 1.87 -4.67 -6.23
N THR A 55 0.60 -4.28 -6.25
CA THR A 55 -0.54 -5.21 -6.24
C THR A 55 -0.91 -5.69 -7.66
N ASN A 56 -0.14 -5.27 -8.68
CA ASN A 56 -0.26 -5.69 -10.07
C ASN A 56 0.57 -6.93 -10.38
N ALA A 57 1.78 -7.00 -9.86
CA ALA A 57 2.77 -8.00 -10.13
C ALA A 57 2.45 -9.32 -9.42
N GLU A 58 2.99 -10.41 -9.97
CA GLU A 58 3.10 -11.73 -9.34
C GLU A 58 3.97 -11.71 -8.07
N THR A 59 4.19 -10.55 -7.46
CA THR A 59 4.87 -10.39 -6.18
C THR A 59 4.03 -11.11 -5.12
N GLN A 60 4.54 -12.27 -4.74
CA GLN A 60 3.96 -13.08 -3.69
C GLN A 60 4.43 -12.54 -2.35
N ALA A 61 3.50 -12.51 -1.39
CA ALA A 61 3.87 -12.48 0.01
C ALA A 61 4.68 -13.75 0.35
N GLU A 62 5.38 -13.74 1.49
CA GLU A 62 6.19 -14.88 1.94
C GLU A 62 5.41 -16.20 2.05
N ASN A 63 4.08 -16.11 2.13
CA ASN A 63 3.16 -17.25 2.15
C ASN A 63 2.79 -17.79 0.74
N GLY A 64 3.43 -17.30 -0.33
CA GLY A 64 3.18 -17.72 -1.72
C GLY A 64 1.89 -17.18 -2.34
N ARG A 65 1.15 -16.29 -1.66
CA ARG A 65 -0.07 -15.67 -2.19
C ARG A 65 0.24 -14.30 -2.77
N PRO A 66 -0.40 -13.90 -3.88
CA PRO A 66 -0.26 -12.54 -4.39
C PRO A 66 -0.72 -11.53 -3.33
N TYR A 67 -0.03 -10.40 -3.26
CA TYR A 67 -0.47 -9.30 -2.41
C TYR A 67 -1.83 -8.77 -2.88
N MET A 68 -2.80 -8.79 -1.97
CA MET A 68 -4.13 -8.27 -2.20
C MET A 68 -4.52 -7.36 -1.06
N ILE A 69 -5.17 -6.24 -1.37
CA ILE A 69 -5.73 -5.35 -0.36
C ILE A 69 -6.92 -6.07 0.28
N SER A 70 -6.78 -6.40 1.56
CA SER A 70 -7.78 -7.05 2.39
C SER A 70 -8.76 -6.05 2.99
N ALA A 71 -8.25 -4.86 3.38
CA ALA A 71 -9.08 -3.78 3.90
C ALA A 71 -8.47 -2.39 3.63
N LEU A 72 -9.33 -1.37 3.63
CA LEU A 72 -8.92 0.04 3.66
C LEU A 72 -9.32 0.65 5.00
N HIS A 73 -8.43 1.47 5.55
CA HIS A 73 -8.60 2.15 6.82
C HIS A 73 -8.46 3.66 6.67
N PRO A 74 -9.15 4.45 7.52
CA PRO A 74 -8.96 5.89 7.58
C PRO A 74 -7.55 6.25 8.04
N ASP A 75 -7.10 7.46 7.73
CA ASP A 75 -5.78 7.95 8.13
C ASP A 75 -5.59 7.88 9.66
N GLY A 76 -4.34 7.73 10.09
CA GLY A 76 -3.97 7.56 11.50
C GLY A 76 -4.07 6.12 12.01
N THR A 77 -4.70 5.20 11.27
CA THR A 77 -4.78 3.78 11.65
C THR A 77 -3.38 3.16 11.72
N TYR A 78 -3.11 2.28 12.70
CA TYR A 78 -1.79 1.68 12.93
C TYR A 78 -0.65 2.70 13.12
N GLY A 79 -0.98 3.94 13.49
CA GLY A 79 -0.02 5.03 13.61
C GLY A 79 0.56 5.49 12.27
N LEU A 80 -0.10 5.20 11.16
CA LEU A 80 0.26 5.68 9.83
C LEU A 80 -0.47 6.99 9.57
N LYS A 81 0.25 8.11 9.43
CA LYS A 81 -0.37 9.38 9.05
C LYS A 81 0.11 9.78 7.68
N LEU A 82 -0.79 10.29 6.85
CA LEU A 82 -0.44 10.77 5.50
C LEU A 82 0.70 11.81 5.51
N GLU A 83 0.82 12.58 6.59
CA GLU A 83 1.89 13.56 6.82
C GLU A 83 3.29 12.93 6.80
N ASP A 84 3.47 11.73 7.35
CA ASP A 84 4.75 11.00 7.32
C ASP A 84 5.22 10.73 5.89
N PHE A 85 4.28 10.67 4.94
CA PHE A 85 4.52 10.25 3.55
C PHE A 85 4.61 11.43 2.57
N ARG A 86 4.17 12.62 2.96
CA ARG A 86 4.22 13.84 2.13
C ARG A 86 5.65 14.21 1.71
N ASN A 87 6.66 13.78 2.47
CA ASN A 87 8.08 13.99 2.15
C ASN A 87 8.64 13.02 1.10
N ILE A 88 8.00 11.84 0.95
CA ILE A 88 8.46 10.79 0.04
C ILE A 88 8.06 11.15 -1.40
N ASN A 89 6.87 11.72 -1.59
CA ASN A 89 6.34 12.10 -2.91
C ASN A 89 7.08 13.30 -3.56
N LYS A 90 7.85 14.08 -2.79
CA LYS A 90 8.70 15.15 -3.34
C LYS A 90 9.91 14.61 -4.12
N ASN A 91 10.36 13.40 -3.79
CA ASN A 91 11.41 12.69 -4.52
C ASN A 91 10.71 11.61 -5.34
N LYS A 92 10.51 11.82 -6.64
CA LYS A 92 9.90 10.86 -7.58
C LYS A 92 10.71 9.55 -7.75
N ASP A 93 11.47 9.12 -6.74
CA ASP A 93 12.37 7.97 -6.73
C ASP A 93 11.65 6.62 -6.80
N TYR A 94 10.35 6.56 -6.47
CA TYR A 94 9.58 5.33 -6.61
C TYR A 94 9.40 4.88 -8.08
N LYS A 95 9.66 5.77 -9.05
CA LYS A 95 9.58 5.46 -10.49
C LYS A 95 10.91 4.97 -11.07
N SER A 96 11.98 4.88 -10.28
CA SER A 96 13.32 4.49 -10.76
C SER A 96 13.62 2.99 -10.60
N ILE A 97 12.66 2.21 -10.09
CA ILE A 97 12.70 0.75 -10.07
C ILE A 97 11.87 0.21 -11.25
N SER A 98 12.41 0.27 -12.45
CA SER A 98 11.92 -0.43 -13.64
C SER A 98 13.10 -1.05 -14.39
#